data_AF-Q1IZ42-F1
#
_entry.id   AF-Q1IZ42-F1
#
_cell.length_a   1.000
_cell.length_b   1.000
_cell.length_c   1.000
_cell.angle_alpha   90.00
_cell.angle_beta   90.00
_cell.angle_gamma   90.00
#
_symmetry.space_group_name_H-M   'P 1'
#
loop_
_entity.id
_entity.type
_entity.pdbx_description
1 polymer ?
#
loop_
_entity_poly.entity_id
_entity_poly.type
_entity_poly.pdbx_seq_one_letter_code
_entity_poly.pdbx_strand_id
1 'polypeptide(L)'
;MQKTLTAALILSAGLLAGCSMNGPGNLKVHEVLLYGGTQERIVWVYGDLGQRAQSSVKLGGAAVELRPQVQDPLALPGTLSVNSKATYRLPTSPLSPKLSVTRDTRGLFNVAMNEGGTVYYTDGRSWVRLNATAGSGVSATPASGLRGAGHLTDAEADALGAALLNQGALAVTVLDEGTVPDAPLTTEPAPSESKRTALYILPGVPTLTVSTAPSTSPTTPGGRVNFTELASGNNAAVNTSAVQVATTQAAVNALYNLAYGRQTGRPDVPPLSGNDTVVGIFLGQRPTGGYSVRVTNASAQGGVLTLTVAVTAPGPGTLTTQALTSPWTIVRVPGTYREVRVMDPQGRPFQEGLGGGQVR
;
A
#
# COMPACT_ATOMS: atom_id res chain seq x y z
N MET A 1 66.19 38.74 34.13
CA MET A 1 65.27 38.02 33.23
C MET A 1 65.09 36.61 33.76
N GLN A 2 63.96 36.28 34.38
CA GLN A 2 63.19 35.05 34.16
C GLN A 2 61.97 35.07 35.09
N LYS A 3 60.82 34.83 34.48
CA LYS A 3 59.47 35.05 35.00
C LYS A 3 59.04 33.90 35.92
N THR A 4 58.32 34.31 36.96
CA THR A 4 57.37 33.52 37.74
C THR A 4 56.36 32.79 36.85
N LEU A 5 56.05 31.53 37.19
CA LEU A 5 54.82 30.86 36.76
C LEU A 5 54.22 30.15 37.98
N THR A 6 53.31 30.86 38.64
CA THR A 6 52.40 30.32 39.64
C THR A 6 51.26 29.63 38.89
N ALA A 7 51.11 28.32 39.07
CA ALA A 7 50.01 27.54 38.51
C ALA A 7 48.70 27.90 39.24
N ALA A 8 47.83 28.67 38.59
CA ALA A 8 46.45 28.88 39.03
C ALA A 8 45.59 27.76 38.42
N LEU A 9 45.21 26.78 39.25
CA LEU A 9 44.24 25.75 38.91
C LEU A 9 42.84 26.40 38.92
N ILE A 10 42.36 26.86 37.77
CA ILE A 10 40.98 27.32 37.61
C ILE A 10 40.12 26.06 37.42
N LEU A 11 39.49 25.60 38.49
CA LEU A 11 38.33 24.69 38.39
C LEU A 11 37.21 25.46 37.70
N SER A 12 37.10 25.31 36.38
CA SER A 12 35.90 25.67 35.64
C SER A 12 34.80 24.67 36.01
N ALA A 13 33.98 25.03 36.99
CA ALA A 13 32.68 24.45 37.20
C ALA A 13 31.84 24.71 35.93
N GLY A 14 31.78 23.70 35.06
CA GLY A 14 30.88 23.70 33.92
C GLY A 14 29.45 23.83 34.43
N LEU A 15 28.88 25.02 34.27
CA LEU A 15 27.45 25.26 34.40
C LEU A 15 26.75 24.36 33.39
N LEU A 16 26.25 23.22 33.85
CA LEU A 16 25.13 22.51 33.25
C LEU A 16 23.89 23.41 33.41
N ALA A 17 23.85 24.52 32.67
CA ALA A 17 22.60 25.21 32.39
C ALA A 17 21.80 24.24 31.51
N GLY A 18 21.03 23.36 32.14
CA GLY A 18 19.96 22.65 31.48
C GLY A 18 19.00 23.71 30.96
N CYS A 19 19.21 24.15 29.71
CA CYS A 19 18.25 24.98 29.00
C CYS A 19 16.96 24.15 28.91
N SER A 20 16.05 24.34 29.85
CA SER A 20 14.70 23.80 29.72
C SER A 20 14.13 24.42 28.44
N MET A 21 13.92 23.58 27.42
CA MET A 21 13.23 24.01 26.21
C MET A 21 11.82 24.43 26.60
N ASN A 22 11.63 25.73 26.75
CA ASN A 22 10.32 26.32 26.97
C ASN A 22 9.67 26.44 25.59
N GLY A 23 8.93 25.39 25.20
CA GLY A 23 8.12 25.36 23.99
C GLY A 23 7.10 26.51 23.93
N PRO A 24 6.31 26.59 22.84
CA PRO A 24 5.27 27.60 22.72
C PRO A 24 4.17 27.38 23.76
N GLY A 25 3.40 28.42 24.06
CA GLY A 25 2.20 28.29 24.88
C GLY A 25 1.18 27.40 24.17
N ASN A 26 0.39 26.62 24.92
CA ASN A 26 -0.63 25.72 24.36
C ASN A 26 -0.10 24.79 23.26
N LEU A 27 1.10 24.25 23.43
CA LEU A 27 1.72 23.33 22.47
C LEU A 27 0.82 22.11 22.22
N LYS A 28 0.41 21.89 20.97
CA LYS A 28 -0.25 20.67 20.51
C LYS A 28 0.49 20.11 19.30
N VAL A 29 0.52 18.79 19.18
CA VAL A 29 1.19 18.11 18.06
C VAL A 29 0.22 17.12 17.44
N HIS A 30 -0.16 17.37 16.20
CA HIS A 30 -1.00 16.45 15.45
C HIS A 30 -0.18 15.86 14.30
N GLU A 31 -0.28 14.55 14.11
CA GLU A 31 0.46 13.83 13.09
C GLU A 31 -0.46 12.97 12.24
N VAL A 32 -0.15 12.94 10.94
CA VAL A 32 -0.74 12.00 9.99
C VAL A 32 0.36 11.17 9.35
N LEU A 33 0.20 9.85 9.39
CA LEU A 33 1.11 8.89 8.77
C LEU A 33 0.48 8.42 7.47
N LEU A 34 1.18 8.65 6.36
CA LEU A 34 0.78 8.21 5.02
C LEU A 34 1.60 6.97 4.64
N TYR A 35 0.91 5.93 4.20
CA TYR A 35 1.47 4.69 3.69
C TYR A 35 0.97 4.39 2.27
N GLY A 36 1.64 3.48 1.56
CA GLY A 36 1.25 3.05 0.22
C GLY A 36 1.88 3.92 -0.86
N GLY A 37 1.06 4.60 -1.67
CA GLY A 37 1.50 5.46 -2.77
C GLY A 37 2.35 6.66 -2.33
N THR A 38 2.19 7.08 -1.08
CA THR A 38 3.02 8.09 -0.43
C THR A 38 3.49 7.53 0.92
N GLN A 39 4.78 7.67 1.21
CA GLN A 39 5.39 7.20 2.47
C GLN A 39 5.96 8.39 3.24
N GLU A 40 5.09 9.05 4.00
CA GLU A 40 5.45 10.27 4.70
C GLU A 40 4.61 10.46 5.96
N ARG A 41 5.25 10.93 7.03
CA ARG A 41 4.63 11.44 8.24
C ARG A 41 4.64 12.97 8.14
N ILE A 42 3.46 13.58 8.24
CA ILE A 42 3.27 15.03 8.26
C ILE A 42 2.83 15.42 9.66
N VAL A 43 3.44 16.46 10.22
CA VAL A 43 3.22 16.89 11.59
C VAL A 43 2.91 18.38 11.62
N TRP A 44 1.75 18.71 12.16
CA TRP A 44 1.35 20.08 12.50
C TRP A 44 1.70 20.38 13.95
N VAL A 45 2.38 21.50 14.18
CA VAL A 45 2.71 21.99 15.51
C VAL A 45 1.86 23.22 15.78
N TYR A 46 0.95 23.14 16.74
CA TYR A 46 0.13 24.25 17.19
C TYR A 46 0.76 24.90 18.42
N GLY A 47 0.58 26.21 18.54
CA GLY A 47 0.98 26.92 19.75
C GLY A 47 1.01 28.43 19.58
N ASP A 48 1.20 29.11 20.70
CA ASP A 48 1.31 30.55 20.81
C ASP A 48 2.75 30.96 21.16
N LEU A 49 3.33 31.85 20.36
CA LEU A 49 4.67 32.40 20.62
C LEU A 49 4.63 33.56 21.63
N GLY A 50 3.46 34.10 21.94
CA GLY A 50 3.26 35.30 22.74
C GLY A 50 3.98 36.48 22.10
N GLN A 51 4.90 37.09 22.87
CA GLN A 51 5.75 38.19 22.41
C GLN A 51 7.08 37.72 21.79
N ARG A 52 7.29 36.40 21.66
CA ARG A 52 8.56 35.84 21.17
C ARG A 52 8.52 35.75 19.64
N ALA A 53 9.66 36.03 19.00
CA ALA A 53 9.79 35.85 17.55
C ALA A 53 9.91 34.37 17.13
N GLN A 54 10.38 33.52 18.05
CA GLN A 54 10.57 32.08 17.82
C GLN A 54 10.50 31.29 19.13
N SER A 55 10.29 29.99 19.01
CA SER A 55 10.39 29.00 20.09
C SER A 55 11.11 27.75 19.55
N SER A 56 11.31 26.74 20.40
CA SER A 56 11.93 25.49 20.00
C SER A 56 11.34 24.32 20.76
N VAL A 57 11.21 23.18 20.09
CA VAL A 57 10.78 21.91 20.68
C VAL A 57 11.69 20.79 20.14
N LYS A 58 11.69 19.62 20.76
CA LYS A 58 12.22 18.41 20.12
C LYS A 58 11.10 17.59 19.53
N LEU A 59 11.24 17.16 18.28
CA LEU A 59 10.35 16.24 17.58
C LEU A 59 11.17 15.00 17.20
N GLY A 60 10.81 13.83 17.74
CA GLY A 60 11.57 12.60 17.53
C GLY A 60 13.02 12.70 18.03
N GLY A 61 13.25 13.49 19.09
CA GLY A 61 14.59 13.75 19.65
C GLY A 61 15.38 14.84 18.92
N ALA A 62 14.96 15.29 17.74
CA ALA A 62 15.61 16.37 17.01
C ALA A 62 15.07 17.75 17.44
N ALA A 63 15.96 18.66 17.85
CA ALA A 63 15.60 20.05 18.12
C ALA A 63 15.16 20.76 16.84
N VAL A 64 13.97 21.35 16.85
CA VAL A 64 13.40 22.12 15.74
C VAL A 64 13.04 23.53 16.19
N GLU A 65 13.19 24.47 15.28
CA GLU A 65 12.80 25.87 15.49
C GLU A 65 11.34 26.07 15.08
N LEU A 66 10.60 26.80 15.91
CA LEU A 66 9.23 27.21 15.65
C LEU A 66 9.16 28.71 15.42
N ARG A 67 8.48 29.13 14.36
CA ARG A 67 8.28 30.53 13.98
C ARG A 67 6.82 30.79 13.60
N PRO A 68 6.39 32.05 13.43
CA PRO A 68 5.10 32.35 12.82
C PRO A 68 4.92 31.57 11.51
N GLN A 69 3.68 31.22 11.22
CA GLN A 69 3.38 30.33 10.10
C GLN A 69 3.74 30.96 8.75
N VAL A 70 4.19 30.12 7.82
CA VAL A 70 4.47 30.50 6.43
C VAL A 70 3.25 30.20 5.55
N GLN A 71 3.16 30.87 4.40
CA GLN A 71 2.11 30.57 3.42
C GLN A 71 2.41 29.23 2.73
N ASP A 72 1.52 28.26 2.90
CA ASP A 72 1.64 26.91 2.33
C ASP A 72 0.24 26.26 2.28
N PRO A 73 -0.05 25.34 1.34
CA PRO A 73 -1.33 24.63 1.29
C PRO A 73 -1.68 23.82 2.55
N LEU A 74 -0.69 23.40 3.33
CA LEU A 74 -0.89 22.69 4.60
C LEU A 74 -0.77 23.59 5.84
N ALA A 75 -0.59 24.91 5.66
CA ALA A 75 -0.61 25.85 6.77
C ALA A 75 -2.02 26.04 7.30
N LEU A 76 -2.21 25.86 8.61
CA LEU A 76 -3.51 25.94 9.26
C LEU A 76 -3.55 27.07 10.31
N PRO A 77 -4.73 27.65 10.58
CA PRO A 77 -4.88 28.59 11.68
C PRO A 77 -4.39 27.99 13.02
N GLY A 78 -3.54 28.74 13.74
CA GLY A 78 -2.97 28.33 15.02
C GLY A 78 -1.76 27.40 14.95
N THR A 79 -1.32 27.00 13.75
CA THR A 79 -0.06 26.26 13.57
C THR A 79 1.13 27.21 13.48
N LEU A 80 2.32 26.71 13.83
CA LEU A 80 3.60 27.37 13.70
C LEU A 80 4.41 26.69 12.60
N SER A 81 5.26 27.46 11.92
CA SER A 81 6.20 26.87 10.96
C SER A 81 7.32 26.16 11.72
N VAL A 82 7.74 25.00 11.23
CA VAL A 82 8.83 24.19 11.78
C VAL A 82 10.02 24.24 10.84
N ASN A 83 11.15 24.77 11.29
CA ASN A 83 12.34 25.01 10.46
C ASN A 83 11.98 25.72 9.13
N SER A 84 11.15 26.77 9.24
CA SER A 84 10.64 27.57 8.11
C SER A 84 9.75 26.84 7.10
N LYS A 85 9.22 25.66 7.44
CA LYS A 85 8.23 24.92 6.64
C LYS A 85 6.90 24.85 7.39
N ALA A 86 5.77 24.74 6.67
CA ALA A 86 4.46 24.73 7.33
C ALA A 86 4.21 23.50 8.21
N THR A 87 4.84 22.37 7.87
CA THR A 87 4.76 21.11 8.60
C THR A 87 6.13 20.49 8.77
N TYR A 88 6.30 19.71 9.83
CA TYR A 88 7.47 18.85 10.00
C TYR A 88 7.21 17.51 9.32
N ARG A 89 8.20 17.02 8.56
CA ARG A 89 8.04 15.85 7.68
C ARG A 89 9.13 14.82 7.95
N LEU A 90 8.73 13.56 8.02
CA LEU A 90 9.60 12.40 8.22
C LEU A 90 9.15 11.26 7.28
N PRO A 91 10.03 10.36 6.84
CA PRO A 91 9.59 9.15 6.13
C PRO A 91 8.80 8.23 7.08
N THR A 92 7.85 7.47 6.52
CA THR A 92 7.23 6.32 7.20
C THR A 92 7.89 5.01 6.78
N SER A 93 7.73 3.98 7.59
CA SER A 93 8.16 2.64 7.28
C SER A 93 7.26 2.03 6.19
N PRO A 94 7.79 1.16 5.31
CA PRO A 94 6.98 0.53 4.28
C PRO A 94 5.90 -0.37 4.89
N LEU A 95 4.71 -0.37 4.28
CA LEU A 95 3.57 -1.16 4.71
C LEU A 95 3.03 -2.00 3.55
N SER A 96 2.78 -3.28 3.79
CA SER A 96 2.14 -4.17 2.81
C SER A 96 0.77 -3.64 2.39
N PRO A 97 0.32 -3.90 1.14
CA PRO A 97 -0.97 -3.40 0.67
C PRO A 97 -2.15 -3.75 1.58
N LYS A 98 -2.89 -2.73 2.00
CA LYS A 98 -4.06 -2.87 2.90
C LYS A 98 -5.40 -2.71 2.20
N LEU A 99 -5.38 -2.15 0.99
CA LEU A 99 -6.58 -1.72 0.26
C LEU A 99 -6.45 -2.04 -1.23
N SER A 100 -7.51 -2.60 -1.81
CA SER A 100 -7.73 -2.70 -3.24
C SER A 100 -9.09 -2.08 -3.59
N VAL A 101 -9.11 -1.17 -4.55
CA VAL A 101 -10.33 -0.52 -5.04
C VAL A 101 -10.32 -0.51 -6.55
N THR A 102 -11.46 -0.83 -7.16
CA THR A 102 -11.75 -0.55 -8.58
C THR A 102 -13.10 0.16 -8.68
N ARG A 103 -13.22 1.09 -9.60
CA ARG A 103 -14.50 1.77 -9.90
C ARG A 103 -15.08 1.20 -11.19
N ASP A 104 -16.39 1.10 -11.31
CA ASP A 104 -17.05 0.72 -12.56
C ASP A 104 -17.61 1.96 -13.31
N THR A 105 -18.00 1.79 -14.58
CA THR A 105 -18.56 2.90 -15.38
C THR A 105 -19.92 3.40 -14.91
N ARG A 106 -20.62 2.67 -14.04
CA ARG A 106 -21.85 3.15 -13.36
C ARG A 106 -21.52 3.94 -12.09
N GLY A 107 -20.26 4.01 -11.71
CA GLY A 107 -19.78 4.70 -10.51
C GLY A 107 -19.89 3.91 -9.22
N LEU A 108 -20.08 2.59 -9.31
CA LEU A 108 -20.00 1.70 -8.16
C LEU A 108 -18.56 1.20 -7.96
N PHE A 109 -18.26 0.74 -6.76
CA PHE A 109 -16.92 0.32 -6.36
C PHE A 109 -16.88 -1.18 -6.03
N ASN A 110 -15.76 -1.82 -6.37
CA ASN A 110 -15.36 -3.06 -5.73
C ASN A 110 -14.24 -2.72 -4.75
N VAL A 111 -14.40 -3.12 -3.50
CA VAL A 111 -13.51 -2.78 -2.41
C VAL A 111 -13.08 -4.08 -1.72
N ALA A 112 -11.80 -4.20 -1.44
CA ALA A 112 -11.26 -5.23 -0.56
C ALA A 112 -10.25 -4.57 0.38
N MET A 113 -10.64 -4.47 1.65
CA MET A 113 -9.81 -3.96 2.73
C MET A 113 -9.48 -5.11 3.67
N ASN A 114 -8.22 -5.22 4.07
CA ASN A 114 -7.75 -6.31 4.93
C ASN A 114 -8.00 -6.05 6.42
N GLU A 115 -8.64 -4.92 6.76
CA GLU A 115 -8.99 -4.49 8.11
C GLU A 115 -10.24 -3.60 8.07
N GLY A 116 -10.80 -3.26 9.24
CA GLY A 116 -11.91 -2.33 9.35
C GLY A 116 -11.47 -0.87 9.18
N GLY A 117 -12.39 0.03 8.85
CA GLY A 117 -12.07 1.45 8.75
C GLY A 117 -13.08 2.25 7.94
N THR A 118 -12.63 3.38 7.41
CA THR A 118 -13.38 4.17 6.43
C THR A 118 -12.55 4.30 5.17
N VAL A 119 -13.19 4.17 4.00
CA VAL A 119 -12.55 4.37 2.70
C VAL A 119 -13.13 5.61 2.02
N TYR A 120 -12.25 6.50 1.60
CA TYR A 120 -12.53 7.67 0.79
C TYR A 120 -11.99 7.43 -0.61
N TYR A 121 -12.66 7.97 -1.63
CA TYR A 121 -12.21 7.93 -3.02
C TYR A 121 -12.24 9.35 -3.59
N THR A 122 -11.27 9.66 -4.44
CA THR A 122 -11.31 10.82 -5.31
C THR A 122 -10.99 10.41 -6.74
N ASP A 123 -11.63 11.07 -7.70
CA ASP A 123 -11.26 11.04 -9.11
C ASP A 123 -10.19 12.11 -9.47
N GLY A 124 -9.65 12.78 -8.45
CA GLY A 124 -8.73 13.90 -8.57
C GLY A 124 -9.40 15.27 -8.51
N ARG A 125 -10.74 15.34 -8.48
CA ARG A 125 -11.51 16.59 -8.44
C ARG A 125 -12.42 16.69 -7.22
N SER A 126 -13.08 15.60 -6.87
CA SER A 126 -14.07 15.56 -5.79
C SER A 126 -13.86 14.36 -4.89
N TRP A 127 -14.30 14.45 -3.64
CA TRP A 127 -14.19 13.37 -2.66
C TRP A 127 -15.55 12.72 -2.42
N VAL A 128 -15.54 11.40 -2.29
CA VAL A 128 -16.68 10.60 -1.82
C VAL A 128 -16.21 9.63 -0.75
N ARG A 129 -17.11 9.29 0.17
CA ARG A 129 -16.93 8.24 1.17
C ARG A 129 -17.63 6.98 0.68
N LEU A 130 -16.93 5.85 0.67
CA LEU A 130 -17.55 4.57 0.32
C LEU A 130 -18.43 4.08 1.47
N ASN A 131 -19.61 3.57 1.13
CA ASN A 131 -20.61 3.12 2.11
C ASN A 131 -20.30 1.72 2.68
N ALA A 132 -19.30 1.03 2.12
CA ALA A 132 -18.77 -0.23 2.64
C ALA A 132 -17.25 -0.32 2.36
N THR A 133 -16.55 -1.06 3.21
CA THR A 133 -15.09 -1.28 3.12
C THR A 133 -14.73 -2.61 2.45
N ALA A 134 -15.72 -3.42 2.11
CA ALA A 134 -15.54 -4.67 1.39
C ALA A 134 -16.76 -4.98 0.51
N GLY A 135 -16.53 -5.71 -0.58
CA GLY A 135 -17.59 -6.22 -1.47
C GLY A 135 -17.63 -5.52 -2.83
N SER A 136 -18.58 -5.96 -3.65
CA SER A 136 -18.80 -5.46 -5.01
C SER A 136 -20.08 -4.64 -5.11
N GLY A 137 -20.08 -3.62 -5.98
CA GLY A 137 -21.26 -2.76 -6.16
C GLY A 137 -21.46 -1.76 -5.02
N VAL A 138 -20.39 -1.45 -4.29
CA VAL A 138 -20.40 -0.50 -3.18
C VAL A 138 -20.73 0.88 -3.72
N SER A 139 -21.75 1.52 -3.16
CA SER A 139 -22.09 2.91 -3.45
C SER A 139 -21.23 3.86 -2.61
N ALA A 140 -21.20 5.12 -3.00
CA ALA A 140 -20.49 6.16 -2.28
C ALA A 140 -21.41 7.36 -2.01
N THR A 141 -21.10 8.09 -0.95
CA THR A 141 -21.75 9.34 -0.57
C THR A 141 -20.78 10.51 -0.74
N PRO A 142 -21.23 11.71 -1.14
CA PRO A 142 -20.35 12.87 -1.22
C PRO A 142 -19.65 13.14 0.11
N ALA A 143 -18.38 13.50 0.05
CA ALA A 143 -17.58 13.84 1.23
C ALA A 143 -16.84 15.17 1.02
N SER A 144 -16.74 15.95 2.08
CA SER A 144 -15.88 17.14 2.11
C SER A 144 -14.46 16.72 2.47
N GLY A 145 -13.63 16.47 1.45
CA GLY A 145 -12.25 16.06 1.65
C GLY A 145 -12.15 14.74 2.42
N LEU A 146 -11.27 14.74 3.43
CA LEU A 146 -11.05 13.61 4.34
C LEU A 146 -11.73 13.82 5.70
N ARG A 147 -12.74 14.70 5.82
CA ARG A 147 -13.37 14.97 7.13
C ARG A 147 -13.91 13.69 7.75
N GLY A 148 -13.67 13.54 9.06
CA GLY A 148 -13.98 12.33 9.82
C GLY A 148 -12.98 11.17 9.64
N ALA A 149 -11.87 11.37 8.93
CA ALA A 149 -10.82 10.36 8.81
C ALA A 149 -9.96 10.31 10.08
N GLY A 150 -10.12 9.26 10.87
CA GLY A 150 -9.35 9.04 12.09
C GLY A 150 -9.54 10.16 13.11
N HIS A 151 -8.43 10.72 13.58
CA HIS A 151 -8.41 11.83 14.54
C HIS A 151 -8.02 13.17 13.90
N LEU A 152 -8.00 13.28 12.57
CA LEU A 152 -7.82 14.56 11.89
C LEU A 152 -8.92 15.52 12.32
N THR A 153 -8.54 16.77 12.61
CA THR A 153 -9.49 17.87 12.68
C THR A 153 -10.03 18.19 11.29
N ASP A 154 -11.19 18.84 11.21
CA ASP A 154 -11.78 19.24 9.93
C ASP A 154 -10.82 20.07 9.06
N ALA A 155 -10.06 20.98 9.68
CA ALA A 155 -9.11 21.83 8.96
C ALA A 155 -7.92 21.03 8.39
N GLU A 156 -7.38 20.07 9.15
CA GLU A 156 -6.32 19.18 8.69
C GLU A 156 -6.81 18.26 7.57
N ALA A 157 -8.01 17.72 7.74
CA ALA A 157 -8.65 16.86 6.76
C ALA A 157 -8.97 17.61 5.44
N ASP A 158 -9.38 18.88 5.52
CA ASP A 158 -9.58 19.73 4.35
C ASP A 158 -8.27 20.02 3.64
N ALA A 159 -7.22 20.44 4.37
CA ALA A 159 -5.93 20.77 3.79
C ALA A 159 -5.24 19.54 3.17
N LEU A 160 -5.22 18.41 3.88
CA LEU A 160 -4.68 17.15 3.36
C LEU A 160 -5.51 16.64 2.17
N GLY A 161 -6.84 16.67 2.28
CA GLY A 161 -7.74 16.26 1.21
C GLY A 161 -7.54 17.11 -0.05
N ALA A 162 -7.35 18.42 0.08
CA ALA A 162 -7.05 19.33 -1.02
C ALA A 162 -5.66 19.07 -1.63
N ALA A 163 -4.64 18.81 -0.80
CA ALA A 163 -3.29 18.51 -1.26
C ALA A 163 -3.19 17.19 -2.05
N LEU A 164 -4.11 16.27 -1.81
CA LEU A 164 -4.23 14.99 -2.51
C LEU A 164 -5.05 15.07 -3.82
N LEU A 165 -5.75 16.19 -4.07
CA LEU A 165 -6.41 16.42 -5.35
C LEU A 165 -5.40 16.61 -6.49
N ASN A 166 -5.86 16.48 -7.73
CA ASN A 166 -5.05 16.58 -8.95
C ASN A 166 -3.96 15.50 -9.12
N GLN A 167 -3.96 14.45 -8.28
CA GLN A 167 -3.05 13.31 -8.39
C GLN A 167 -3.69 12.12 -9.15
N GLY A 168 -4.81 12.35 -9.82
CA GLY A 168 -5.62 11.32 -10.47
C GLY A 168 -6.51 10.58 -9.48
N ALA A 169 -6.97 9.38 -9.88
CA ALA A 169 -7.88 8.58 -9.08
C ALA A 169 -7.15 7.93 -7.89
N LEU A 170 -7.58 8.24 -6.67
CA LEU A 170 -7.01 7.73 -5.42
C LEU A 170 -8.09 7.09 -4.55
N ALA A 171 -7.72 6.09 -3.77
CA ALA A 171 -8.47 5.66 -2.61
C ALA A 171 -7.62 5.82 -1.34
N VAL A 172 -8.21 6.39 -0.30
CA VAL A 172 -7.56 6.64 0.99
C VAL A 172 -8.35 5.91 2.06
N THR A 173 -7.68 5.15 2.91
CA THR A 173 -8.34 4.50 4.04
C THR A 173 -7.67 4.76 5.36
N VAL A 174 -8.49 4.88 6.41
CA VAL A 174 -8.04 5.00 7.80
C VAL A 174 -7.63 3.62 8.29
N LEU A 175 -6.39 3.51 8.78
CA LEU A 175 -5.82 2.28 9.33
C LEU A 175 -5.97 2.26 10.86
N ASP A 176 -5.90 1.06 11.43
CA ASP A 176 -5.73 0.91 12.87
C ASP A 176 -4.30 1.28 13.28
N GLU A 177 -4.18 2.34 14.07
CA GLU A 177 -2.94 2.90 14.59
C GLU A 177 -2.08 1.95 15.43
N GLY A 178 -2.68 0.92 16.03
CA GLY A 178 -1.97 -0.13 16.76
C GLY A 178 -1.31 -1.16 15.84
N THR A 179 -1.67 -1.17 14.55
CA THR A 179 -1.20 -2.17 13.58
C THR A 179 -0.13 -1.64 12.63
N VAL A 180 0.11 -0.32 12.63
CA VAL A 180 1.08 0.31 11.75
C VAL A 180 2.47 0.33 12.40
N PRO A 181 3.56 0.23 11.61
CA PRO A 181 4.92 0.01 12.12
C PRO A 181 5.52 1.21 12.86
N ASP A 182 5.09 2.43 12.53
CA ASP A 182 5.74 3.63 13.01
C ASP A 182 5.13 4.14 14.33
N ALA A 183 5.91 4.17 15.42
CA ALA A 183 5.45 4.64 16.73
C ALA A 183 5.03 6.13 16.75
N PRO A 184 4.21 6.56 17.74
CA PRO A 184 3.87 7.97 17.94
C PRO A 184 5.10 8.87 18.08
N LEU A 185 5.04 10.09 17.57
CA LEU A 185 6.17 11.01 17.58
C LEU A 185 6.43 11.55 19.00
N THR A 186 7.62 11.31 19.54
CA THR A 186 8.01 11.85 20.84
C THR A 186 8.24 13.35 20.75
N THR A 187 7.65 14.13 21.67
CA THR A 187 7.74 15.60 21.69
C THR A 187 8.23 16.10 23.05
N GLU A 188 9.20 17.02 23.06
CA GLU A 188 9.66 17.72 24.28
C GLU A 188 9.63 19.25 24.10
N PRO A 189 9.01 20.02 25.02
CA PRO A 189 8.24 19.56 26.17
C PRO A 189 6.98 18.80 25.75
N ALA A 190 6.42 18.00 26.67
CA ALA A 190 5.21 17.23 26.38
C ALA A 190 4.06 18.17 25.95
N PRO A 191 3.40 17.90 24.81
CA PRO A 191 2.29 18.73 24.34
C PRO A 191 1.05 18.52 25.20
N SER A 192 0.16 19.51 25.25
CA SER A 192 -1.12 19.41 25.94
C SER A 192 -2.14 18.54 25.19
N GLU A 193 -1.97 18.38 23.88
CA GLU A 193 -2.77 17.50 23.03
C GLU A 193 -1.87 16.83 21.99
N SER A 194 -2.03 15.52 21.82
CA SER A 194 -1.43 14.76 20.73
C SER A 194 -2.51 13.98 20.00
N LYS A 195 -2.55 14.14 18.67
CA LYS A 195 -3.43 13.37 17.80
C LYS A 195 -2.61 12.68 16.75
N ARG A 196 -2.99 11.46 16.43
CA ARG A 196 -2.36 10.64 15.41
C ARG A 196 -3.45 10.17 14.46
N THR A 197 -3.11 9.95 13.20
CA THR A 197 -4.00 9.29 12.23
C THR A 197 -3.14 8.55 11.23
N ALA A 198 -3.41 7.27 11.01
CA ALA A 198 -2.73 6.48 10.00
C ALA A 198 -3.63 6.30 8.77
N LEU A 199 -3.10 6.61 7.59
CA LEU A 199 -3.79 6.52 6.31
C LEU A 199 -3.00 5.66 5.32
N TYR A 200 -3.68 4.79 4.58
CA TYR A 200 -3.13 4.13 3.41
C TYR A 200 -3.69 4.76 2.14
N ILE A 201 -2.80 5.15 1.22
CA ILE A 201 -3.13 5.76 -0.06
C ILE A 201 -2.89 4.73 -1.17
N LEU A 202 -3.95 4.37 -1.88
CA LEU A 202 -3.91 3.57 -3.10
C LEU A 202 -4.02 4.51 -4.31
N PRO A 203 -2.93 4.73 -5.07
CA PRO A 203 -2.96 5.51 -6.29
C PRO A 203 -3.49 4.70 -7.48
N GLY A 204 -3.98 5.41 -8.50
CA GLY A 204 -4.29 4.83 -9.80
C GLY A 204 -5.49 3.89 -9.80
N VAL A 205 -6.53 4.20 -9.03
CA VAL A 205 -7.76 3.38 -8.97
C VAL A 205 -8.36 3.21 -10.37
N PRO A 206 -8.40 1.99 -10.94
CA PRO A 206 -8.83 1.80 -12.32
C PRO A 206 -10.36 1.91 -12.44
N THR A 207 -10.82 2.46 -13.57
CA THR A 207 -12.24 2.43 -13.96
C THR A 207 -12.46 1.29 -14.96
N LEU A 208 -13.35 0.36 -14.63
CA LEU A 208 -13.69 -0.82 -15.42
C LEU A 208 -15.06 -0.66 -16.07
N THR A 209 -15.20 -1.03 -17.35
CA THR A 209 -16.50 -1.02 -18.03
C THR A 209 -17.42 -2.10 -17.49
N VAL A 210 -18.64 -1.71 -17.11
CA VAL A 210 -19.72 -2.66 -16.81
C VAL A 210 -20.21 -3.25 -18.13
N SER A 211 -20.02 -4.54 -18.33
CA SER A 211 -20.63 -5.24 -19.47
C SER A 211 -22.14 -5.32 -19.24
N THR A 212 -22.92 -4.73 -20.14
CA THR A 212 -24.39 -4.74 -20.14
C THR A 212 -24.98 -5.92 -20.91
N ALA A 213 -24.19 -6.97 -21.18
CA ALA A 213 -24.78 -8.23 -21.62
C ALA A 213 -25.82 -8.65 -20.56
N PRO A 214 -27.05 -9.03 -20.95
CA PRO A 214 -28.10 -9.37 -20.00
C PRO A 214 -27.57 -10.43 -19.04
N SER A 215 -27.42 -10.06 -17.78
CA SER A 215 -27.23 -10.99 -16.68
C SER A 215 -28.56 -11.67 -16.45
N THR A 216 -28.85 -12.72 -17.21
CA THR A 216 -29.68 -13.80 -16.66
C THR A 216 -28.89 -14.32 -15.47
N SER A 217 -29.41 -14.11 -14.27
CA SER A 217 -28.97 -14.88 -13.12
C SER A 217 -29.32 -16.34 -13.39
N PRO A 218 -28.38 -17.29 -13.27
CA PRO A 218 -28.73 -18.58 -12.73
C PRO A 218 -28.03 -18.75 -11.39
N THR A 219 -28.83 -19.13 -10.40
CA THR A 219 -28.44 -19.73 -9.12
C THR A 219 -27.85 -21.14 -9.33
N THR A 220 -26.85 -21.25 -10.20
CA THR A 220 -26.19 -22.52 -10.52
C THR A 220 -24.68 -22.36 -10.29
N PRO A 221 -24.01 -23.30 -9.60
CA PRO A 221 -22.55 -23.30 -9.47
C PRO A 221 -21.89 -23.11 -10.84
N GLY A 222 -20.95 -22.15 -10.94
CA GLY A 222 -20.38 -21.66 -12.20
C GLY A 222 -20.00 -22.76 -13.19
N GLY A 223 -20.35 -22.56 -14.46
CA GLY A 223 -20.08 -23.50 -15.54
C GLY A 223 -18.58 -23.75 -15.65
N ARG A 224 -18.19 -25.03 -15.59
CA ARG A 224 -16.81 -25.45 -15.88
C ARG A 224 -16.47 -25.00 -17.30
N VAL A 225 -15.34 -24.31 -17.44
CA VAL A 225 -14.79 -23.96 -18.75
C VAL A 225 -13.54 -24.78 -19.01
N ASN A 226 -13.34 -25.15 -20.28
CA ASN A 226 -12.14 -25.86 -20.67
C ASN A 226 -10.96 -24.89 -20.70
N PHE A 227 -9.78 -25.38 -20.34
CA PHE A 227 -8.53 -24.66 -20.49
C PHE A 227 -7.49 -25.57 -21.14
N THR A 228 -6.49 -24.98 -21.76
CA THR A 228 -5.35 -25.68 -22.36
C THR A 228 -4.09 -25.17 -21.69
N GLU A 229 -3.27 -26.05 -21.12
CA GLU A 229 -1.93 -25.67 -20.68
C GLU A 229 -1.07 -25.43 -21.93
N LEU A 230 -0.57 -24.20 -22.08
CA LEU A 230 0.29 -23.85 -23.21
C LEU A 230 1.74 -24.19 -22.90
N ALA A 231 2.16 -23.95 -21.66
CA ALA A 231 3.51 -24.23 -21.20
C ALA A 231 3.58 -24.20 -19.67
N SER A 232 4.51 -24.94 -19.10
CA SER A 232 4.86 -24.89 -17.68
C SER A 232 6.34 -25.14 -17.48
N GLY A 233 6.87 -24.77 -16.30
CA GLY A 233 8.27 -24.96 -16.00
C GLY A 233 8.66 -24.56 -14.58
N ASN A 234 9.94 -24.72 -14.27
CA ASN A 234 10.48 -24.52 -12.92
C ASN A 234 11.46 -23.34 -12.81
N ASN A 235 11.71 -22.57 -13.88
CA ASN A 235 12.78 -21.58 -13.93
C ASN A 235 12.37 -20.27 -14.66
N ALA A 236 11.33 -19.58 -14.16
CA ALA A 236 10.97 -18.24 -14.65
C ALA A 236 11.96 -17.15 -14.22
N ALA A 237 12.01 -16.06 -14.98
CA ALA A 237 12.72 -14.83 -14.66
C ALA A 237 11.94 -13.92 -13.67
N VAL A 238 11.23 -14.51 -12.71
CA VAL A 238 10.43 -13.78 -11.71
C VAL A 238 10.80 -14.25 -10.31
N ASN A 239 11.07 -13.29 -9.42
CA ASN A 239 11.50 -13.58 -8.05
C ASN A 239 10.33 -13.56 -7.04
N THR A 240 9.22 -12.90 -7.37
CA THR A 240 8.01 -12.80 -6.54
C THR A 240 6.84 -13.57 -7.17
N SER A 241 5.87 -13.99 -6.35
CA SER A 241 4.66 -14.61 -6.87
C SER A 241 3.83 -13.59 -7.65
N ALA A 242 3.35 -13.96 -8.83
CA ALA A 242 2.54 -13.08 -9.66
C ALA A 242 1.53 -13.87 -10.50
N VAL A 243 0.36 -13.28 -10.71
CA VAL A 243 -0.61 -13.73 -11.71
C VAL A 243 -0.72 -12.62 -12.75
N GLN A 244 -0.55 -12.97 -14.03
CA GLN A 244 -0.63 -12.02 -15.12
C GLN A 244 -1.63 -12.51 -16.17
N VAL A 245 -2.52 -11.63 -16.58
CA VAL A 245 -3.57 -11.91 -17.58
C VAL A 245 -3.18 -11.22 -18.88
N ALA A 246 -3.22 -11.97 -19.97
CA ALA A 246 -2.92 -11.51 -21.30
C ALA A 246 -4.12 -11.74 -22.24
N THR A 247 -4.64 -10.64 -22.77
CA THR A 247 -5.73 -10.61 -23.77
C THR A 247 -5.28 -10.07 -25.13
N THR A 248 -4.00 -9.76 -25.27
CA THR A 248 -3.38 -9.28 -26.52
C THR A 248 -2.14 -10.10 -26.83
N GLN A 249 -1.78 -10.23 -28.12
CA GLN A 249 -0.58 -10.97 -28.52
C GLN A 249 0.69 -10.42 -27.85
N ALA A 250 0.81 -9.10 -27.71
CA ALA A 250 1.94 -8.46 -27.05
C ALA A 250 2.04 -8.85 -25.56
N ALA A 251 0.90 -8.94 -24.85
CA ALA A 251 0.88 -9.40 -23.47
C ALA A 251 1.24 -10.88 -23.34
N VAL A 252 0.80 -11.73 -24.29
CA VAL A 252 1.21 -13.15 -24.32
C VAL A 252 2.72 -13.28 -24.55
N ASN A 253 3.29 -12.46 -25.44
CA ASN A 253 4.73 -12.41 -25.65
C ASN A 253 5.48 -12.00 -24.37
N ALA A 254 4.94 -11.07 -23.58
CA ALA A 254 5.51 -10.68 -22.30
C ALA A 254 5.47 -11.81 -21.26
N LEU A 255 4.37 -12.57 -21.18
CA LEU A 255 4.29 -13.76 -20.31
C LEU A 255 5.39 -14.77 -20.62
N TYR A 256 5.60 -15.06 -21.90
CA TYR A 256 6.64 -15.99 -22.33
C TYR A 256 8.06 -15.43 -22.09
N ASN A 257 8.27 -14.12 -22.16
CA ASN A 257 9.55 -13.51 -21.76
C ASN A 257 9.85 -13.73 -20.27
N LEU A 258 8.84 -13.59 -19.41
CA LEU A 258 8.99 -13.85 -17.97
C LEU A 258 9.21 -15.35 -17.71
N ALA A 259 8.49 -16.21 -18.40
CA ALA A 259 8.55 -17.66 -18.22
C ALA A 259 9.87 -18.29 -18.70
N TYR A 260 10.41 -17.83 -19.83
CA TYR A 260 11.61 -18.36 -20.47
C TYR A 260 12.85 -17.46 -20.34
N GLY A 261 12.76 -16.32 -19.66
CA GLY A 261 13.83 -15.31 -19.63
C GLY A 261 15.17 -15.76 -19.05
N ARG A 262 15.25 -16.95 -18.43
CA ARG A 262 16.49 -17.57 -17.95
C ARG A 262 16.98 -18.73 -18.83
N GLN A 263 16.40 -18.92 -20.02
CA GLN A 263 16.67 -20.05 -20.91
C GLN A 263 17.05 -19.54 -22.31
N THR A 264 17.98 -20.22 -22.97
CA THR A 264 18.51 -19.83 -24.29
C THR A 264 17.75 -20.43 -25.47
N GLY A 265 16.62 -21.10 -25.24
CA GLY A 265 15.80 -21.78 -26.26
C GLY A 265 14.31 -21.58 -26.04
N ARG A 266 13.84 -20.34 -26.17
CA ARG A 266 12.41 -20.01 -26.02
C ARG A 266 11.60 -20.63 -27.18
N PRO A 267 10.52 -21.37 -26.91
CA PRO A 267 9.62 -21.86 -27.95
C PRO A 267 8.81 -20.72 -28.58
N ASP A 268 8.38 -20.92 -29.82
CA ASP A 268 7.51 -19.97 -30.52
C ASP A 268 6.22 -19.73 -29.73
N VAL A 269 5.87 -18.45 -29.57
CA VAL A 269 4.67 -18.06 -28.82
C VAL A 269 3.44 -18.37 -29.69
N PRO A 270 2.49 -19.18 -29.20
CA PRO A 270 1.28 -19.47 -29.96
C PRO A 270 0.50 -18.17 -30.25
N PRO A 271 -0.09 -18.00 -31.45
CA PRO A 271 -0.94 -16.87 -31.74
C PRO A 271 -2.19 -16.91 -30.85
N LEU A 272 -2.58 -15.74 -30.38
CA LEU A 272 -3.81 -15.52 -29.62
C LEU A 272 -4.97 -15.37 -30.62
N SER A 273 -5.93 -16.28 -30.56
CA SER A 273 -7.20 -16.10 -31.26
C SER A 273 -7.96 -14.95 -30.59
N GLY A 274 -8.66 -14.11 -31.35
CA GLY A 274 -9.25 -12.85 -30.84
C GLY A 274 -10.22 -12.97 -29.65
N ASN A 275 -10.64 -14.19 -29.29
CA ASN A 275 -11.54 -14.47 -28.18
C ASN A 275 -10.89 -15.29 -27.05
N ASP A 276 -9.57 -15.40 -26.96
CA ASP A 276 -8.88 -16.20 -25.93
C ASP A 276 -8.30 -15.32 -24.81
N THR A 277 -8.36 -15.80 -23.57
CA THR A 277 -7.63 -15.22 -22.43
C THR A 277 -6.49 -16.15 -22.03
N VAL A 278 -5.28 -15.62 -21.93
CA VAL A 278 -4.10 -16.37 -21.45
C VAL A 278 -3.74 -15.88 -20.05
N VAL A 279 -3.48 -16.82 -19.14
CA VAL A 279 -3.13 -16.51 -17.75
C VAL A 279 -1.81 -17.18 -17.41
N GLY A 280 -0.83 -16.37 -17.01
CA GLY A 280 0.44 -16.84 -16.44
C GLY A 280 0.41 -16.79 -14.92
N ILE A 281 0.72 -17.91 -14.28
CA ILE A 281 0.82 -18.04 -12.83
C ILE A 281 2.27 -18.34 -12.49
N PHE A 282 2.88 -17.48 -11.69
CA PHE A 282 4.28 -17.55 -11.27
C PHE A 282 4.35 -17.65 -9.75
N LEU A 283 5.07 -18.65 -9.22
CA LEU A 283 5.24 -18.81 -7.78
C LEU A 283 6.30 -17.86 -7.19
N GLY A 284 7.14 -17.25 -8.03
CA GLY A 284 8.35 -16.59 -7.59
C GLY A 284 9.42 -17.58 -7.12
N GLN A 285 10.47 -17.08 -6.48
CA GLN A 285 11.62 -17.90 -6.10
C GLN A 285 11.25 -18.91 -5.00
N ARG A 286 11.77 -20.13 -5.12
CA ARG A 286 11.65 -21.22 -4.15
C ARG A 286 13.05 -21.76 -3.80
N PRO A 287 13.29 -22.08 -2.51
CA PRO A 287 14.63 -22.38 -2.01
C PRO A 287 15.16 -23.74 -2.47
N THR A 288 14.29 -24.66 -2.85
CA THR A 288 14.65 -26.01 -3.30
C THR A 288 13.93 -26.39 -4.59
N GLY A 289 14.41 -27.45 -5.24
CA GLY A 289 13.66 -28.16 -6.28
C GLY A 289 12.47 -28.94 -5.70
N GLY A 290 11.55 -29.36 -6.57
CA GLY A 290 10.37 -30.15 -6.17
C GLY A 290 9.08 -29.36 -6.00
N TYR A 291 9.13 -28.03 -6.15
CA TYR A 291 7.93 -27.21 -6.25
C TYR A 291 7.38 -27.22 -7.67
N SER A 292 6.07 -27.38 -7.82
CA SER A 292 5.37 -27.21 -9.11
C SER A 292 4.03 -26.49 -8.91
N VAL A 293 3.53 -25.88 -9.98
CA VAL A 293 2.23 -25.23 -10.01
C VAL A 293 1.45 -25.72 -11.22
N ARG A 294 0.19 -26.10 -11.02
CA ARG A 294 -0.69 -26.54 -12.11
C ARG A 294 -2.10 -26.00 -11.93
N VAL A 295 -2.76 -25.67 -13.02
CA VAL A 295 -4.20 -25.35 -13.00
C VAL A 295 -4.98 -26.67 -13.03
N THR A 296 -5.87 -26.87 -12.06
CA THR A 296 -6.64 -28.11 -11.92
C THR A 296 -8.09 -27.95 -12.34
N ASN A 297 -8.62 -26.74 -12.30
CA ASN A 297 -9.99 -26.45 -12.70
C ASN A 297 -10.09 -25.02 -13.21
N ALA A 298 -10.98 -24.80 -14.16
CA ALA A 298 -11.39 -23.47 -14.58
C ALA A 298 -12.91 -23.42 -14.59
N SER A 299 -13.47 -22.39 -13.98
CA SER A 299 -14.90 -22.09 -14.06
C SER A 299 -15.08 -20.66 -14.49
N ALA A 300 -16.12 -20.40 -15.26
CA ALA A 300 -16.50 -19.06 -15.63
C ALA A 300 -17.92 -18.77 -15.16
N GLN A 301 -18.09 -17.63 -14.51
CA GLN A 301 -19.40 -17.15 -14.10
C GLN A 301 -19.43 -15.63 -14.13
N GLY A 302 -20.44 -15.06 -14.80
CA GLY A 302 -20.62 -13.61 -14.85
C GLY A 302 -19.42 -12.84 -15.42
N GLY A 303 -18.70 -13.43 -16.37
CA GLY A 303 -17.47 -12.87 -16.93
C GLY A 303 -16.25 -12.91 -16.01
N VAL A 304 -16.35 -13.59 -14.86
CA VAL A 304 -15.22 -13.89 -13.97
C VAL A 304 -14.73 -15.29 -14.27
N LEU A 305 -13.48 -15.40 -14.72
CA LEU A 305 -12.77 -16.67 -14.79
C LEU A 305 -12.17 -16.98 -13.43
N THR A 306 -12.53 -18.10 -12.83
CA THR A 306 -11.88 -18.63 -11.64
C THR A 306 -11.01 -19.81 -12.03
N LEU A 307 -9.70 -19.68 -11.82
CA LEU A 307 -8.73 -20.76 -11.97
C LEU A 307 -8.41 -21.34 -10.60
N THR A 308 -8.65 -22.64 -10.42
CA THR A 308 -8.15 -23.38 -9.27
C THR A 308 -6.75 -23.88 -9.58
N VAL A 309 -5.79 -23.56 -8.72
CA VAL A 309 -4.38 -23.85 -8.89
C VAL A 309 -3.88 -24.69 -7.74
N ALA A 310 -3.29 -25.84 -8.05
CA ALA A 310 -2.63 -26.69 -7.07
C ALA A 310 -1.12 -26.43 -7.12
N VAL A 311 -0.56 -26.06 -5.97
CA VAL A 311 0.88 -26.03 -5.74
C VAL A 311 1.29 -27.35 -5.12
N THR A 312 2.29 -28.00 -5.71
CA THR A 312 2.90 -29.19 -5.11
C THR A 312 4.21 -28.75 -4.48
N ALA A 313 4.39 -29.03 -3.19
CA ALA A 313 5.64 -28.84 -2.47
C ALA A 313 6.33 -30.20 -2.25
N PRO A 314 7.66 -30.24 -2.14
CA PRO A 314 8.35 -31.47 -1.74
C PRO A 314 7.91 -31.89 -0.33
N GLY A 315 7.69 -33.19 -0.13
CA GLY A 315 7.30 -33.74 1.17
C GLY A 315 8.36 -33.49 2.27
N PRO A 316 7.94 -33.45 3.55
CA PRO A 316 8.88 -33.37 4.66
C PRO A 316 9.89 -34.53 4.63
N GLY A 317 11.19 -34.23 4.68
CA GLY A 317 12.26 -35.24 4.66
C GLY A 317 12.64 -35.76 3.27
N THR A 318 12.03 -35.27 2.19
CA THR A 318 12.40 -35.66 0.84
C THR A 318 13.74 -35.03 0.43
N LEU A 319 14.67 -35.84 -0.08
CA LEU A 319 15.92 -35.34 -0.68
C LEU A 319 15.58 -34.46 -1.89
N THR A 320 15.84 -33.15 -1.78
CA THR A 320 15.65 -32.17 -2.85
C THR A 320 16.97 -31.55 -3.25
N THR A 321 17.07 -31.09 -4.50
CA THR A 321 18.23 -30.31 -4.94
C THR A 321 18.20 -28.93 -4.29
N GLN A 322 19.33 -28.50 -3.73
CA GLN A 322 19.53 -27.15 -3.19
C GLN A 322 19.77 -26.16 -4.35
N ALA A 323 18.75 -25.98 -5.19
CA ALA A 323 18.77 -25.09 -6.34
C ALA A 323 17.56 -24.16 -6.25
N LEU A 324 17.83 -22.85 -6.42
CA LEU A 324 16.77 -21.86 -6.51
C LEU A 324 15.94 -22.13 -7.77
N THR A 325 14.64 -22.35 -7.57
CA THR A 325 13.69 -22.53 -8.66
C THR A 325 12.65 -21.41 -8.65
N SER A 326 11.93 -21.24 -9.75
CA SER A 326 10.82 -20.29 -9.87
C SER A 326 9.71 -20.92 -10.71
N PRO A 327 8.87 -21.79 -10.12
CA PRO A 327 7.85 -22.51 -10.86
C PRO A 327 6.76 -21.64 -11.44
N TRP A 328 6.25 -22.03 -12.60
CA TRP A 328 5.25 -21.29 -13.35
C TRP A 328 4.41 -22.19 -14.27
N THR A 329 3.21 -21.74 -14.61
CA THR A 329 2.36 -22.33 -15.65
C THR A 329 1.65 -21.22 -16.42
N ILE A 330 1.46 -21.42 -17.73
CA ILE A 330 0.69 -20.55 -18.62
C ILE A 330 -0.44 -21.38 -19.21
N VAL A 331 -1.66 -20.95 -18.97
CA VAL A 331 -2.87 -21.58 -19.52
C VAL A 331 -3.61 -20.64 -20.45
N ARG A 332 -4.24 -21.21 -21.47
CA ARG A 332 -5.21 -20.56 -22.34
C ARG A 332 -6.60 -21.00 -21.93
N VAL A 333 -7.51 -20.04 -21.81
CA VAL A 333 -8.92 -20.29 -21.60
C VAL A 333 -9.67 -19.63 -22.74
N PRO A 334 -10.45 -20.38 -23.55
CA PRO A 334 -11.33 -19.79 -24.54
C PRO A 334 -12.32 -18.84 -23.88
N GLY A 335 -12.56 -17.70 -24.49
CA GLY A 335 -13.38 -16.62 -23.96
C GLY A 335 -12.59 -15.42 -23.47
N THR A 336 -13.23 -14.26 -23.54
CA THR A 336 -12.75 -13.03 -22.92
C THR A 336 -13.42 -12.85 -21.56
N TYR A 337 -12.62 -12.69 -20.52
CA TYR A 337 -13.11 -12.53 -19.16
C TYR A 337 -12.84 -11.12 -18.65
N ARG A 338 -13.81 -10.58 -17.93
CA ARG A 338 -13.72 -9.26 -17.29
C ARG A 338 -12.78 -9.28 -16.09
N GLU A 339 -12.72 -10.43 -15.41
CA GLU A 339 -11.90 -10.63 -14.21
C GLU A 339 -11.34 -12.05 -14.23
N VAL A 340 -10.11 -12.21 -13.72
CA VAL A 340 -9.51 -13.52 -13.48
C VAL A 340 -9.18 -13.62 -12.00
N ARG A 341 -9.75 -14.63 -11.34
CA ARG A 341 -9.45 -15.01 -9.97
C ARG A 341 -8.65 -16.28 -9.98
N VAL A 342 -7.62 -16.33 -9.15
CA VAL A 342 -6.85 -17.56 -8.94
C VAL A 342 -7.07 -17.98 -7.49
N MET A 343 -7.41 -19.24 -7.30
CA MET A 343 -7.74 -19.83 -6.00
C MET A 343 -6.97 -21.12 -5.79
N ASP A 344 -6.73 -21.49 -4.54
CA ASP A 344 -6.27 -22.84 -4.19
C ASP A 344 -7.43 -23.87 -4.27
N PRO A 345 -7.16 -25.19 -4.17
CA PRO A 345 -8.20 -26.22 -4.16
C PRO A 345 -9.21 -26.11 -3.01
N GLN A 346 -8.90 -25.32 -1.98
CA GLN A 346 -9.71 -25.03 -0.80
C GLN A 346 -10.57 -23.77 -0.98
N GLY A 347 -10.50 -23.10 -2.15
CA GLY A 347 -11.29 -21.91 -2.48
C GLY A 347 -10.75 -20.60 -1.89
N ARG A 348 -9.52 -20.59 -1.38
CA ARG A 348 -8.88 -19.37 -0.87
C ARG A 348 -8.22 -18.62 -2.03
N PRO A 349 -8.25 -17.28 -2.03
CA PRO A 349 -7.48 -16.51 -3.01
C PRO A 349 -6.02 -16.94 -3.00
N PHE A 350 -5.47 -17.16 -4.19
CA PHE A 350 -4.09 -17.57 -4.36
C PHE A 350 -3.15 -16.46 -3.90
N GLN A 351 -2.72 -16.57 -2.64
CA GLN A 351 -1.75 -15.71 -1.98
C GLN A 351 -0.66 -16.61 -1.43
N GLU A 352 0.57 -16.53 -1.93
CA GLU A 352 1.69 -17.08 -1.15
C GLU A 352 2.96 -16.24 -1.28
N GLY A 353 3.06 -15.27 -0.37
CA GLY A 353 4.31 -14.99 0.33
C GLY A 353 4.13 -15.40 1.80
N LEU A 354 5.03 -16.27 2.30
CA LEU A 354 5.20 -16.75 3.70
C LEU A 354 4.42 -18.01 4.12
N GLY A 355 4.79 -19.16 3.56
CA GLY A 355 4.61 -20.48 4.19
C GLY A 355 5.85 -20.91 4.97
N GLY A 356 6.24 -20.17 6.01
CA GLY A 356 7.22 -20.61 6.99
C GLY A 356 6.53 -21.41 8.09
N GLY A 357 6.79 -22.72 8.13
CA GLY A 357 6.68 -23.62 9.28
C GLY A 357 5.47 -23.46 10.22
N GLN A 358 4.52 -24.39 10.12
CA GLN A 358 3.98 -25.01 11.33
C GLN A 358 4.55 -26.42 11.45
N VAL A 359 5.59 -26.55 12.27
CA VAL A 359 5.98 -27.82 12.89
C VAL A 359 5.72 -27.62 14.37
N ARG A 360 4.85 -28.46 14.91
CA ARG A 360 4.78 -28.72 16.34
C ARG A 360 5.76 -29.85 16.63
#